data_AF-A0A2V9QM72-F1
#
_entry.id   AF-A0A2V9QM72-F1
#
_cell.length_a   1.000
_cell.length_b   1.000
_cell.length_c   1.000
_cell.angle_alpha   90.00
_cell.angle_beta   90.00
_cell.angle_gamma   90.00
#
_symmetry.space_group_name_H-M   'P 1'
#
loop_
_entity.id
_entity.type
_entity.pdbx_description
1 polymer ?
#
loop_
_entity_poly.entity_id
_entity_poly.type
_entity_poly.pdbx_seq_one_letter_code
_entity_poly.pdbx_strand_id
1 'polypeptide(L)'
;GRLYKVDVSTMAIEKLDSGFQCINGIAFSADQYLYVNETVTGLVYRYRWKEGRIVGSRETFGNVNAPNRPPAFRGPDGMAFDVNGKLYVAVYAQGDVTVLGKDGRVIKRILTPGNLPTNLCFGLPGQKKIYVTEYELGCLECFDVDAEGLPLW
;
A
#
# COMPACT_ATOMS: atom_id res chain seq x y z
N GLY A 1 9.70 12.56 5.42
CA GLY A 1 8.70 12.42 4.35
C GLY A 1 7.58 13.41 4.55
N ARG A 2 6.87 13.76 3.47
CA ARG A 2 5.73 14.69 3.46
C ARG A 2 4.68 14.15 2.48
N LEU A 3 3.42 14.34 2.83
CA LEU A 3 2.28 14.00 1.98
C LEU A 3 1.72 15.29 1.38
N TYR A 4 1.49 15.29 0.07
CA TYR A 4 0.97 16.44 -0.66
C TYR A 4 -0.27 16.06 -1.48
N LYS A 5 -1.15 17.03 -1.66
CA LYS A 5 -2.24 17.01 -2.64
C LYS A 5 -1.95 18.06 -3.70
N VAL A 6 -2.17 17.71 -4.96
CA VAL A 6 -2.07 18.64 -6.09
C VAL A 6 -3.46 18.82 -6.67
N ASP A 7 -3.94 20.05 -6.74
CA ASP A 7 -5.12 20.40 -7.52
C ASP A 7 -4.72 20.48 -8.99
N VAL A 8 -5.24 19.57 -9.82
CA VAL A 8 -4.85 19.47 -11.23
C VAL A 8 -5.38 20.60 -12.11
N SER A 9 -6.37 21.36 -11.65
CA SER A 9 -6.95 22.48 -12.40
C SER A 9 -6.19 23.78 -12.18
N THR A 10 -5.69 23.99 -10.96
CA THR A 10 -5.00 25.22 -10.54
C THR A 10 -3.50 25.03 -10.35
N MET A 11 -3.02 23.78 -10.34
CA MET A 11 -1.67 23.37 -9.95
C MET A 11 -1.29 23.76 -8.51
N ALA A 12 -2.26 24.10 -7.68
CA ALA A 12 -2.03 24.41 -6.28
C ALA A 12 -1.55 23.15 -5.53
N ILE A 13 -0.51 23.30 -4.71
CA ILE A 13 0.07 22.23 -3.91
C ILE A 13 -0.26 22.49 -2.44
N GLU A 14 -0.97 21.55 -1.83
CA GLU A 14 -1.29 21.55 -0.40
C GLU A 14 -0.48 20.47 0.31
N LYS A 15 0.27 20.84 1.35
CA LYS A 15 0.92 19.86 2.23
C LYS A 15 -0.12 19.34 3.22
N LEU A 16 -0.44 18.05 3.13
CA LEU A 16 -1.46 17.39 3.96
C LEU A 16 -0.90 16.91 5.31
N ASP A 17 0.31 16.33 5.31
CA ASP A 17 0.96 15.84 6.52
C ASP A 17 2.50 15.76 6.34
N SER A 18 3.23 15.59 7.44
CA SER A 18 4.69 15.45 7.44
C SER A 18 5.19 14.61 8.61
N GLY A 19 6.51 14.40 8.67
CA GLY A 19 7.16 13.65 9.74
C GLY A 19 7.32 12.15 9.46
N PHE A 20 6.98 11.69 8.25
CA PHE A 20 7.13 10.29 7.88
C PHE A 20 8.59 9.86 7.72
N GLN A 21 8.91 8.62 8.05
CA GLN A 21 10.20 7.98 7.82
C GLN A 21 10.17 7.14 6.53
N CYS A 22 10.47 7.78 5.40
CA CYS A 22 10.36 7.17 4.06
C CYS A 22 8.90 6.80 3.73
N ILE A 23 8.07 7.83 3.44
CA ILE A 23 6.71 7.62 2.93
C ILE A 23 6.79 7.08 1.50
N ASN A 24 5.93 6.11 1.16
CA ASN A 24 5.99 5.47 -0.15
C ASN A 24 4.59 5.26 -0.77
N GLY A 25 3.95 4.12 -0.53
CA GLY A 25 2.68 3.79 -1.17
C GLY A 25 1.51 4.63 -0.68
N ILE A 26 0.54 4.83 -1.57
CA ILE A 26 -0.70 5.58 -1.35
C ILE A 26 -1.87 4.83 -1.99
N ALA A 27 -3.02 4.78 -1.30
CA ALA A 27 -4.22 4.16 -1.86
C ALA A 27 -5.49 4.78 -1.28
N PHE A 28 -6.55 4.85 -2.09
CA PHE A 28 -7.90 5.16 -1.62
C PHE A 28 -8.69 3.88 -1.43
N SER A 29 -9.54 3.88 -0.42
CA SER A 29 -10.49 2.82 -0.11
C SER A 29 -11.91 3.22 -0.49
N ALA A 30 -12.79 2.23 -0.66
CA ALA A 30 -14.20 2.47 -0.95
C ALA A 30 -14.97 3.16 0.19
N ASP A 31 -14.47 3.08 1.43
CA ASP A 31 -15.11 3.63 2.64
C ASP A 31 -14.60 5.03 3.01
N GLN A 32 -14.06 5.77 2.03
CA GLN A 32 -13.62 7.17 2.15
C GLN A 32 -12.44 7.36 3.10
N TYR A 33 -11.44 6.48 3.02
CA TYR A 33 -10.15 6.65 3.67
C TYR A 33 -9.01 6.72 2.64
N LEU A 34 -8.06 7.59 2.93
CA LEU A 34 -6.75 7.65 2.29
C LEU A 34 -5.76 6.86 3.13
N TYR A 35 -5.06 5.91 2.53
CA TYR A 35 -4.02 5.11 3.16
C TYR A 35 -2.65 5.54 2.64
N VAL A 36 -1.68 5.64 3.53
CA VAL A 36 -0.27 5.85 3.18
C VAL A 36 0.58 4.91 4.02
N ASN A 37 1.72 4.48 3.49
CA ASN A 37 2.63 3.64 4.25
C ASN A 37 4.00 4.30 4.46
N GLU A 38 4.69 3.79 5.46
CA GLU A 38 6.00 4.26 5.88
C GLU A 38 6.97 3.09 5.92
N THR A 39 7.93 3.08 4.98
CA THR A 39 8.83 1.96 4.76
C THR A 39 9.62 1.62 6.03
N VAL A 40 10.22 2.62 6.70
CA VAL A 40 11.14 2.34 7.82
C VAL A 40 10.43 1.69 9.03
N THR A 41 9.17 2.03 9.30
CA THR A 41 8.45 1.51 10.48
C THR A 41 7.59 0.29 10.17
N GLY A 42 7.34 -0.02 8.89
CA GLY A 42 6.41 -1.07 8.50
C GLY A 42 4.94 -0.66 8.60
N LEU A 43 4.67 0.57 9.02
CA LEU A 43 3.32 1.02 9.35
C LEU A 43 2.56 1.43 8.10
N VAL A 44 1.29 1.04 8.06
CA VAL A 44 0.28 1.63 7.20
C VAL A 44 -0.57 2.54 8.08
N TYR A 45 -0.68 3.80 7.66
CA TYR A 45 -1.55 4.79 8.26
C TYR A 45 -2.78 5.01 7.39
N ARG A 46 -3.84 5.55 8.00
CA ARG A 46 -5.01 6.01 7.28
C ARG A 46 -5.50 7.36 7.78
N TYR A 47 -6.23 8.05 6.92
CA TYR A 47 -6.90 9.32 7.19
C TYR A 47 -8.32 9.23 6.68
N ARG A 48 -9.28 9.75 7.46
CA ARG A 48 -10.62 9.97 6.91
C ARG A 48 -10.51 11.00 5.78
N TRP A 49 -11.01 10.65 4.60
CA TRP A 49 -10.94 11.47 3.41
C TRP A 49 -12.34 11.91 3.00
N LYS A 50 -12.62 13.22 3.05
CA LYS A 50 -13.93 13.75 2.70
C LYS A 50 -13.75 15.04 1.91
N GLU A 51 -14.46 15.16 0.78
CA GLU A 51 -14.51 16.39 -0.03
C GLU A 51 -13.10 16.92 -0.37
N GLY A 52 -12.18 16.02 -0.73
CA GLY A 52 -10.81 16.36 -1.12
C GLY A 52 -9.89 16.79 0.04
N ARG A 53 -10.25 16.49 1.29
CA ARG A 53 -9.50 16.88 2.49
C ARG A 53 -9.40 15.73 3.50
N ILE A 54 -8.36 15.80 4.32
CA ILE A 54 -8.23 14.98 5.53
C ILE A 54 -9.15 15.53 6.62
N VAL A 55 -9.87 14.65 7.30
CA VAL A 55 -10.70 14.98 8.47
C VAL A 55 -10.16 14.23 9.69
N GLY A 56 -9.84 14.96 10.77
CA GLY A 56 -9.30 14.36 11.99
C GLY A 56 -7.80 14.09 11.92
N SER A 57 -7.33 13.18 12.76
CA SER A 57 -5.91 12.84 12.91
C SER A 57 -5.51 11.62 12.11
N ARG A 58 -4.20 11.48 11.87
CA ARG A 58 -3.58 10.24 11.38
C ARG A 58 -3.89 9.08 12.32
N GLU A 59 -4.34 7.97 11.75
CA GLU A 59 -4.59 6.72 12.48
C GLU A 59 -3.60 5.64 12.01
N THR A 60 -3.09 4.83 12.93
CA THR A 60 -2.42 3.57 12.56
C THR A 60 -3.46 2.56 12.12
N PHE A 61 -3.29 2.00 10.93
CA PHE A 61 -4.14 0.94 10.42
C PHE A 61 -3.57 -0.44 10.70
N GLY A 62 -2.32 -0.68 10.31
CA GLY A 62 -1.68 -1.99 10.45
C GLY A 62 -0.17 -1.91 10.32
N ASN A 63 0.51 -3.04 10.54
CA ASN A 63 1.95 -3.17 10.30
C ASN A 63 2.20 -4.43 9.46
N VAL A 64 2.89 -4.27 8.33
CA VAL A 64 3.13 -5.36 7.37
C VAL A 64 4.42 -6.13 7.63
N ASN A 65 5.32 -5.58 8.46
CA ASN A 65 6.59 -6.22 8.75
C ASN A 65 6.34 -7.55 9.47
N ALA A 66 6.96 -8.62 8.95
CA ALA A 66 6.94 -9.91 9.58
C ALA A 66 7.59 -9.82 10.99
N PRO A 67 6.97 -10.44 12.01
CA PRO A 67 7.55 -10.50 13.34
C PRO A 67 8.87 -11.30 13.32
N ASN A 68 9.73 -11.05 14.31
CA ASN A 68 10.97 -11.82 14.56
C ASN A 68 12.04 -11.76 13.46
N ARG A 69 12.01 -10.73 12.60
CA ARG A 69 13.10 -10.44 11.66
C ARG A 69 14.09 -9.46 12.29
N PRO A 70 15.42 -9.64 12.12
CA PRO A 70 16.42 -8.72 12.64
C PRO A 70 16.19 -7.30 12.11
N PRO A 71 16.54 -6.24 12.85
CA PRO A 71 16.45 -4.87 12.35
C PRO A 71 17.21 -4.72 11.03
N ALA A 72 16.52 -4.27 9.99
CA ALA A 72 17.06 -4.04 8.66
C ALA A 72 16.17 -3.02 7.93
N PHE A 73 16.70 -2.35 6.91
CA PHE A 73 15.88 -1.53 6.02
C PHE A 73 14.96 -2.45 5.20
N ARG A 74 13.72 -2.56 5.66
CA ARG A 74 12.63 -3.33 5.03
C ARG A 74 11.32 -2.62 5.30
N GLY A 75 10.35 -2.82 4.43
CA GLY A 75 9.01 -2.35 4.73
C GLY A 75 8.12 -2.17 3.52
N PRO A 76 6.93 -1.58 3.74
CA PRO A 76 5.96 -1.38 2.70
C PRO A 76 6.48 -0.42 1.63
N ASP A 77 6.12 -0.71 0.39
CA ASP A 77 6.40 0.09 -0.79
C ASP A 77 5.06 0.39 -1.50
N GLY A 78 4.81 -0.07 -2.72
CA GLY A 78 3.50 0.09 -3.38
C GLY A 78 2.37 -0.76 -2.78
N MET A 79 1.13 -0.30 -2.94
CA MET A 79 -0.06 -0.98 -2.40
C MET A 79 -1.34 -0.68 -3.17
N ALA A 80 -2.30 -1.61 -3.13
CA ALA A 80 -3.62 -1.44 -3.74
C ALA A 80 -4.71 -2.22 -3.00
N PHE A 81 -5.95 -1.73 -3.06
CA PHE A 81 -7.11 -2.42 -2.49
C PHE A 81 -7.76 -3.37 -3.50
N ASP A 82 -8.28 -4.49 -3.01
CA ASP A 82 -9.30 -5.26 -3.73
C ASP A 82 -10.72 -4.69 -3.50
N VAL A 83 -11.68 -5.16 -4.29
CA VAL A 83 -13.11 -4.78 -4.15
C VAL A 83 -13.74 -5.21 -2.82
N ASN A 84 -13.11 -6.12 -2.09
CA ASN A 84 -13.57 -6.58 -0.78
C ASN A 84 -12.96 -5.77 0.37
N GLY A 85 -12.14 -4.75 0.10
CA GLY A 85 -11.50 -3.92 1.11
C GLY A 85 -10.28 -4.57 1.79
N LYS A 86 -9.67 -5.58 1.18
CA LYS A 86 -8.34 -6.08 1.59
C LYS A 86 -7.27 -5.22 0.93
N LEU A 87 -6.26 -4.83 1.70
CA LEU A 87 -5.13 -4.05 1.22
C LEU A 87 -3.95 -4.97 0.93
N TYR A 88 -3.48 -4.99 -0.31
CA TYR A 88 -2.30 -5.72 -0.75
C TYR A 88 -1.13 -4.75 -0.75
N VAL A 89 -0.03 -5.12 -0.10
CA VAL A 89 1.16 -4.27 0.07
C VAL A 89 2.40 -5.04 -0.33
N ALA A 90 3.15 -4.55 -1.31
CA ALA A 90 4.49 -5.07 -1.60
C ALA A 90 5.43 -4.69 -0.45
N VAL A 91 6.20 -5.66 0.07
CA VAL A 91 7.10 -5.45 1.21
C VAL A 91 8.55 -5.68 0.80
N TYR A 92 9.24 -4.57 0.51
CA TYR A 92 10.63 -4.54 0.11
C TYR A 92 11.54 -5.16 1.18
N ALA A 93 12.51 -5.97 0.74
CA ALA A 93 13.44 -6.74 1.57
C ALA A 93 12.78 -7.75 2.52
N GLN A 94 11.48 -8.01 2.36
CA GLN A 94 10.77 -9.10 3.03
C GLN A 94 10.43 -10.25 2.08
N GLY A 95 10.30 -9.98 0.77
CA GLY A 95 9.99 -10.98 -0.24
C GLY A 95 8.54 -11.45 -0.21
N ASP A 96 7.62 -10.56 0.09
CA ASP A 96 6.20 -10.87 -0.02
C ASP A 96 5.33 -9.67 -0.39
N VAL A 97 4.15 -9.99 -0.91
CA VAL A 97 2.98 -9.12 -0.84
C VAL A 97 2.19 -9.50 0.43
N THR A 98 2.21 -8.63 1.43
CA THR A 98 1.43 -8.78 2.65
C THR A 98 0.02 -8.26 2.42
N VAL A 99 -0.99 -9.07 2.76
CA VAL A 99 -2.40 -8.72 2.64
C VAL A 99 -2.97 -8.40 4.02
N LEU A 100 -3.48 -7.19 4.18
CA LEU A 100 -4.20 -6.74 5.36
C LEU A 100 -5.72 -6.86 5.16
N GLY A 101 -6.41 -7.33 6.19
CA GLY A 101 -7.88 -7.28 6.26
C GLY A 101 -8.39 -5.87 6.53
N LYS A 102 -9.72 -5.69 6.53
CA LYS A 102 -10.39 -4.40 6.84
C LYS A 102 -10.09 -3.86 8.24
N ASP A 103 -9.66 -4.73 9.14
CA ASP A 103 -9.26 -4.41 10.51
C ASP A 103 -7.75 -4.12 10.64
N GLY A 104 -7.02 -4.10 9.53
CA GLY A 104 -5.58 -3.83 9.49
C GLY A 104 -4.70 -5.00 9.94
N ARG A 105 -5.29 -6.17 10.23
CA ARG A 105 -4.54 -7.37 10.58
C ARG A 105 -4.02 -8.08 9.33
N VAL A 106 -2.83 -8.65 9.43
CA VAL A 106 -2.28 -9.51 8.38
C VAL A 106 -3.10 -10.79 8.28
N ILE A 107 -3.67 -11.05 7.10
CA ILE A 107 -4.48 -12.24 6.82
C ILE A 107 -3.80 -13.22 5.85
N LYS A 108 -2.87 -12.74 5.02
CA LYS A 108 -2.12 -13.57 4.07
C LYS A 108 -0.78 -12.91 3.75
N ARG A 109 0.22 -13.73 3.41
CA ARG A 109 1.45 -13.30 2.74
C ARG A 109 1.60 -14.11 1.46
N ILE A 110 1.76 -13.44 0.34
CA ILE A 110 2.03 -14.07 -0.96
C ILE A 110 3.52 -13.92 -1.19
N LEU A 111 4.26 -15.03 -1.08
CA LEU A 111 5.71 -15.02 -1.24
C LEU A 111 6.07 -14.71 -2.70
N THR A 112 7.02 -13.82 -2.88
CA THR A 112 7.62 -13.51 -4.18
C THR A 112 8.89 -14.36 -4.37
N PRO A 113 9.21 -14.80 -5.59
CA PRO A 113 10.51 -15.39 -5.92
C PRO A 113 11.71 -14.55 -5.48
N GLY A 114 11.67 -13.23 -5.72
CA GLY A 114 12.68 -12.28 -5.23
C GLY A 114 12.34 -11.70 -3.85
N ASN A 115 13.32 -11.09 -3.20
CA ASN A 115 13.16 -10.49 -1.88
C ASN A 115 12.79 -9.01 -1.92
N LEU A 116 12.82 -8.37 -3.10
CA LEU A 116 12.70 -6.92 -3.26
C LEU A 116 11.48 -6.55 -4.13
N PRO A 117 10.25 -7.01 -3.81
CA PRO A 117 9.05 -6.52 -4.48
C PRO A 117 8.84 -5.04 -4.13
N THR A 118 8.47 -4.23 -5.13
CA THR A 118 8.42 -2.76 -5.01
C THR A 118 7.01 -2.20 -5.20
N ASN A 119 6.18 -2.76 -6.08
CA ASN A 119 4.83 -2.24 -6.28
C ASN A 119 3.91 -3.35 -6.80
N LEU A 120 2.61 -3.11 -6.76
CA LEU A 120 1.63 -4.01 -7.36
C LEU A 120 0.44 -3.25 -7.93
N CYS A 121 -0.18 -3.85 -8.94
CA CYS A 121 -1.52 -3.49 -9.40
C CYS A 121 -2.36 -4.74 -9.60
N PHE A 122 -3.68 -4.56 -9.56
CA PHE A 122 -4.58 -5.62 -9.97
C PHE A 122 -4.67 -5.67 -11.50
N GLY A 123 -4.85 -6.88 -12.02
CA GLY A 123 -5.14 -7.11 -13.42
C GLY A 123 -6.50 -6.56 -13.84
N LEU A 124 -6.79 -6.72 -15.13
CA LEU A 124 -8.06 -6.27 -15.71
C LEU A 124 -9.26 -6.97 -15.06
N PRO A 125 -10.46 -6.36 -15.08
CA PRO A 125 -11.68 -6.99 -14.60
C PRO A 125 -11.85 -8.42 -15.15
N GLY A 126 -12.28 -9.34 -14.30
CA GLY A 126 -12.40 -10.76 -14.59
C GLY A 126 -11.12 -11.60 -14.44
N GLN A 127 -9.92 -11.00 -14.40
CA GLN A 127 -8.67 -11.76 -14.36
C GLN A 127 -8.35 -12.35 -12.98
N LYS A 128 -8.75 -11.66 -11.90
CA LYS A 128 -8.40 -12.01 -10.51
C LYS A 128 -6.90 -12.30 -10.32
N LYS A 129 -6.08 -11.39 -10.84
CA LYS A 129 -4.61 -11.44 -10.76
C LYS A 129 -4.08 -10.16 -10.15
N ILE A 130 -2.90 -10.26 -9.53
CA ILE A 130 -2.04 -9.11 -9.27
C ILE A 130 -0.76 -9.24 -10.08
N TYR A 131 -0.21 -8.10 -10.47
CA TYR A 131 1.09 -7.96 -11.09
C TYR A 131 2.00 -7.21 -10.13
N VAL A 132 3.18 -7.74 -9.86
CA VAL A 132 4.11 -7.23 -8.85
C VAL A 132 5.43 -6.91 -9.53
N THR A 133 5.93 -5.69 -9.38
CA THR A 133 7.27 -5.33 -9.84
C THR A 133 8.29 -5.82 -8.83
N GLU A 134 9.30 -6.55 -9.30
CA GLU A 134 10.35 -7.12 -8.45
C GLU A 134 11.72 -6.60 -8.90
N TYR A 135 12.48 -6.03 -7.95
CA TYR A 135 13.73 -5.32 -8.24
C TYR A 135 14.96 -6.24 -8.27
N GLU A 136 15.06 -7.24 -7.39
CA GLU A 136 16.24 -8.12 -7.28
C GLU A 136 16.50 -8.90 -8.58
N LEU A 137 15.43 -9.41 -9.15
CA LEU A 137 15.38 -10.24 -10.34
C LEU A 137 15.05 -9.42 -11.60
N GLY A 138 14.62 -8.16 -11.44
CA GLY A 138 14.32 -7.25 -12.55
C GLY A 138 13.15 -7.72 -13.41
N CYS A 139 12.10 -8.27 -12.79
CA CYS A 139 10.99 -8.90 -13.48
C CYS A 139 9.62 -8.37 -13.02
N LEU A 140 8.59 -8.74 -13.78
CA LEU A 140 7.20 -8.60 -13.39
C LEU A 140 6.66 -9.97 -13.02
N GLU A 141 6.24 -10.13 -11.78
CA GLU A 141 5.67 -11.36 -11.26
C GLU A 141 4.14 -11.28 -11.33
N CYS A 142 3.48 -12.44 -11.48
CA CYS A 142 2.02 -12.50 -11.58
C CYS A 142 1.48 -13.59 -10.65
N PHE A 143 0.46 -13.23 -9.87
CA PHE A 143 -0.15 -14.13 -8.89
C PHE A 143 -1.67 -14.12 -9.01
N ASP A 144 -2.28 -15.29 -8.87
CA ASP A 144 -3.73 -15.42 -8.73
C ASP A 144 -4.19 -14.97 -7.34
N VAL A 145 -5.32 -14.28 -7.29
CA VAL A 145 -5.95 -13.77 -6.07
C VAL A 145 -7.45 -14.05 -6.06
N ASP A 146 -8.10 -13.83 -4.92
CA ASP A 146 -9.50 -14.23 -4.75
C ASP A 146 -10.50 -13.19 -5.33
N ALA A 147 -10.04 -11.97 -5.55
CA ALA A 147 -10.86 -10.80 -5.86
C ALA A 147 -10.22 -9.87 -6.88
N GLU A 148 -11.06 -9.03 -7.49
CA GLU A 148 -10.64 -7.97 -8.41
C GLU A 148 -10.12 -6.74 -7.66
N GLY A 149 -9.33 -5.91 -8.35
CA GLY A 149 -8.87 -4.64 -7.80
C GLY A 149 -10.01 -3.64 -7.65
N LEU A 150 -9.93 -2.82 -6.61
CA LEU A 150 -10.80 -1.66 -6.48
C LEU A 150 -10.49 -0.68 -7.64
N PRO A 151 -11.46 -0.32 -8.49
CA PRO A 151 -11.24 0.64 -9.56
C PRO A 151 -10.83 2.00 -9.01
N LEU A 152 -9.76 2.57 -9.58
CA LEU A 152 -9.36 3.95 -9.34
C LEU A 152 -10.18 4.84 -10.32
N TRP A 153 -10.87 5.84 -9.79
CA TRP A 153 -11.72 6.77 -10.54
C TRP A 153 -11.23 8.21 -10.37
#